data_AF-A0A935JQ08-F1
#
_entry.id   AF-A0A935JQ08-F1
#
_cell.length_a   1.000
_cell.length_b   1.000
_cell.length_c   1.000
_cell.angle_alpha   90.00
_cell.angle_beta   90.00
_cell.angle_gamma   90.00
#
_symmetry.space_group_name_H-M   'P 1'
#
loop_
_entity.id
_entity.type
_entity.pdbx_description
1 polymer ?
#
loop_
_entity_poly.entity_id
_entity_poly.type
_entity_poly.pdbx_seq_one_letter_code
_entity_poly.pdbx_strand_id
1 'polypeptide(L)'
;MIDVKAFDKNNNVFDVKAISINGNTQYMDIKAIKNGKQMAVKILLSSDVFAPVKAIDEIGMIYDIKALTPDKVKWDVKGVSQSGNIIHIKAISPAGEFYGIKAISPEGKLHDVKGVKFNENEIETKLNGVEIWAHVKALPQAYSQNSDFVWNVKAVDPNGQFIDVKAIDDKGGIYPVKALVENGNLHLLNVKAFVSNKILPIKVLDGSNSYGPVKAIGEIGTLYNIKAITDDKKILDVKATSQEGHILNIKAIAADGSFYGIKAISPSGQMYDIKGIETEEAITIQGIKIKAHIKAIPQE
;
A
#
# COMPACT_ATOMS: atom_id res chain seq x y z
N MET A 1 -14.38 -23.83 1.11
CA MET A 1 -13.34 -22.83 1.46
C MET A 1 -12.09 -23.60 1.88
N ILE A 2 -10.91 -23.22 1.39
CA ILE A 2 -9.63 -23.87 1.70
C ILE A 2 -8.87 -22.93 2.62
N ASP A 3 -8.38 -23.44 3.74
CA ASP A 3 -7.66 -22.62 4.72
C ASP A 3 -6.23 -22.35 4.25
N VAL A 4 -5.72 -21.15 4.49
CA VAL A 4 -4.28 -20.88 4.37
C VAL A 4 -3.63 -21.04 5.74
N LYS A 5 -2.58 -21.85 5.83
CA LYS A 5 -1.86 -22.17 7.07
C LYS A 5 -0.36 -22.04 6.87
N ALA A 6 0.36 -21.85 7.98
CA ALA A 6 1.81 -21.90 8.02
C ALA A 6 2.30 -23.26 8.56
N PHE A 7 3.43 -23.74 8.04
CA PHE A 7 4.01 -25.03 8.42
C PHE A 7 5.50 -24.88 8.73
N ASP A 8 5.96 -25.49 9.82
CA ASP A 8 7.40 -25.66 10.07
C ASP A 8 7.96 -26.91 9.38
N LYS A 9 9.26 -27.14 9.54
CA LYS A 9 9.97 -28.30 8.99
C LYS A 9 9.46 -29.65 9.53
N ASN A 10 8.81 -29.65 10.70
CA ASN A 10 8.23 -30.84 11.33
C ASN A 10 6.75 -31.02 10.96
N ASN A 11 6.23 -30.21 10.02
CA ASN A 11 4.82 -30.17 9.62
C ASN A 11 3.83 -29.75 10.73
N ASN A 12 4.29 -29.10 11.80
CA ASN A 12 3.36 -28.46 12.73
C ASN A 12 2.61 -27.34 12.01
N VAL A 13 1.32 -27.20 12.33
CA VAL A 13 0.40 -26.30 11.61
C VAL A 13 0.10 -25.08 12.48
N PHE A 14 0.19 -23.90 11.88
CA PHE A 14 -0.07 -22.62 12.53
C PHE A 14 -1.10 -21.81 11.73
N ASP A 15 -1.92 -21.05 12.44
CA ASP A 15 -2.92 -20.19 11.83
C ASP A 15 -2.26 -19.04 11.06
N VAL A 16 -2.87 -18.66 9.92
CA VAL A 16 -2.54 -17.45 9.18
C VAL A 16 -3.79 -16.56 9.19
N LYS A 17 -3.65 -15.31 9.62
CA LYS A 17 -4.78 -14.37 9.72
C LYS A 17 -4.39 -13.01 9.16
N ALA A 18 -5.38 -12.30 8.64
CA ALA A 18 -5.28 -10.86 8.44
C ALA A 18 -5.53 -10.16 9.78
N ILE A 19 -4.71 -9.17 10.12
CA ILE A 19 -4.76 -8.42 11.36
C ILE A 19 -5.08 -6.96 11.03
N SER A 20 -6.25 -6.50 11.47
CA SER A 20 -6.58 -5.07 11.51
C SER A 20 -6.01 -4.43 12.76
N ILE A 21 -5.43 -3.24 12.63
CA ILE A 21 -4.93 -2.46 13.76
C ILE A 21 -5.87 -1.27 13.96
N ASN A 22 -6.38 -1.11 15.18
CA ASN A 22 -7.33 -0.05 15.56
C ASN A 22 -8.58 0.01 14.65
N GLY A 23 -9.07 -1.15 14.18
CA GLY A 23 -10.24 -1.25 13.32
C GLY A 23 -10.00 -0.86 11.86
N ASN A 24 -8.78 -0.45 11.47
CA ASN A 24 -8.48 -0.14 10.07
C ASN A 24 -8.41 -1.43 9.23
N THR A 25 -9.23 -1.50 8.19
CA THR A 25 -9.29 -2.64 7.26
C THR A 25 -8.80 -2.30 5.84
N GLN A 26 -8.37 -1.05 5.61
CA GLN A 26 -7.90 -0.59 4.30
C GLN A 26 -6.50 -1.12 3.94
N TYR A 27 -5.71 -1.51 4.94
CA TYR A 27 -4.39 -2.09 4.75
C TYR A 27 -4.01 -2.99 5.94
N MET A 28 -4.32 -4.27 5.84
CA MET A 28 -4.11 -5.23 6.93
C MET A 28 -2.86 -6.08 6.73
N ASP A 29 -2.20 -6.37 7.85
CA ASP A 29 -1.08 -7.31 7.88
C ASP A 29 -1.56 -8.75 7.74
N ILE A 30 -0.85 -9.55 6.94
CA ILE A 30 -0.98 -11.01 7.01
C ILE A 30 0.11 -11.56 7.93
N LYS A 31 -0.32 -12.25 8.99
CA LYS A 31 0.58 -12.82 10.00
C LYS A 31 0.27 -14.29 10.21
N ALA A 32 1.32 -15.09 10.41
CA ALA A 32 1.19 -16.44 10.94
C ALA A 32 1.31 -16.41 12.47
N ILE A 33 0.57 -17.24 13.19
CA ILE A 33 0.44 -17.19 14.65
C ILE A 33 0.95 -18.49 15.27
N LYS A 34 2.08 -18.41 15.99
CA LYS A 34 2.71 -19.54 16.69
C LYS A 34 2.83 -19.20 18.17
N ASN A 35 2.15 -19.98 19.03
CA ASN A 35 2.16 -19.80 20.49
C ASN A 35 1.85 -18.35 20.92
N GLY A 36 0.86 -17.72 20.27
CA GLY A 36 0.49 -16.33 20.53
C GLY A 36 1.41 -15.27 19.91
N LYS A 37 2.59 -15.65 19.40
CA LYS A 37 3.49 -14.74 18.67
C LYS A 37 3.10 -14.63 17.20
N GLN A 38 3.20 -13.43 16.65
CA GLN A 38 2.95 -13.14 15.25
C GLN A 38 4.25 -13.18 14.44
N MET A 39 4.24 -13.91 13.34
CA MET A 39 5.32 -14.01 12.35
C MET A 39 4.89 -13.25 11.10
N ALA A 40 5.80 -12.49 10.52
CA ALA A 40 5.48 -11.73 9.31
C ALA A 40 5.34 -12.68 8.11
N VAL A 41 4.29 -12.50 7.32
CA VAL A 41 4.17 -13.18 6.02
C VAL A 41 4.66 -12.22 4.93
N LYS A 42 5.63 -12.68 4.14
CA LYS A 42 6.27 -11.88 3.09
C LYS A 42 6.46 -12.74 1.83
N ILE A 43 6.69 -12.10 0.69
CA ILE A 43 7.15 -12.77 -0.53
C ILE A 43 8.67 -12.65 -0.55
N LEU A 44 9.38 -13.78 -0.62
CA LEU A 44 10.85 -13.76 -0.62
C LEU A 44 11.38 -13.54 -2.03
N LEU A 45 12.57 -12.94 -2.11
CA LEU A 45 13.30 -12.89 -3.37
C LEU A 45 13.66 -14.31 -3.82
N SER A 46 13.47 -14.60 -5.10
CA SER A 46 13.68 -15.94 -5.66
C SER A 46 13.82 -15.86 -7.17
N SER A 47 14.58 -16.81 -7.74
CA SER A 47 14.67 -17.05 -9.19
C SER A 47 13.66 -18.09 -9.70
N ASP A 48 12.78 -18.60 -8.82
CA ASP A 48 11.73 -19.54 -9.21
C ASP A 48 10.72 -18.87 -10.15
N VAL A 49 10.05 -19.68 -10.99
CA VAL A 49 8.97 -19.20 -11.86
C VAL A 49 7.87 -18.48 -11.07
N PHE A 50 7.55 -18.98 -9.86
CA PHE A 50 6.62 -18.32 -8.94
C PHE A 50 7.27 -18.07 -7.59
N ALA A 51 7.21 -16.82 -7.15
CA ALA A 51 7.89 -16.36 -5.96
C ALA A 51 7.28 -16.99 -4.69
N PRO A 52 8.12 -17.47 -3.74
CA PRO A 52 7.64 -18.11 -2.52
C PRO A 52 6.99 -17.11 -1.56
N VAL A 53 5.79 -17.44 -1.08
CA VAL A 53 5.16 -16.77 0.06
C VAL A 53 5.48 -17.55 1.32
N LYS A 54 6.10 -16.90 2.32
CA LYS A 54 6.59 -17.55 3.53
C LYS A 54 6.29 -16.74 4.78
N ALA A 55 6.17 -17.42 5.93
CA ALA A 55 6.23 -16.76 7.22
C ALA A 55 7.68 -16.71 7.72
N ILE A 56 8.03 -15.63 8.42
CA ILE A 56 9.36 -15.42 9.00
C ILE A 56 9.18 -15.03 10.47
N ASP A 57 9.85 -15.74 11.37
CA ASP A 57 9.83 -15.40 12.79
C ASP A 57 10.93 -14.41 13.20
N GLU A 58 10.95 -14.06 14.48
CA GLU A 58 11.85 -13.05 15.06
C GLU A 58 13.35 -13.38 14.95
N ILE A 59 13.70 -14.65 14.68
CA ILE A 59 15.09 -15.11 14.49
C ILE A 59 15.40 -15.47 13.03
N GLY A 60 14.47 -15.22 12.11
CA GLY A 60 14.65 -15.46 10.67
C GLY A 60 14.36 -16.90 10.23
N MET A 61 13.76 -17.75 11.07
CA MET A 61 13.31 -19.06 10.60
C MET A 61 12.12 -18.90 9.65
N ILE A 62 12.14 -19.70 8.59
CA ILE A 62 11.18 -19.66 7.49
C ILE A 62 10.17 -20.80 7.64
N TYR A 63 8.90 -20.45 7.46
CA TYR A 63 7.75 -21.36 7.51
C TYR A 63 7.03 -21.33 6.17
N ASP A 64 6.60 -22.50 5.72
CA ASP A 64 5.86 -22.68 4.48
C ASP A 64 4.44 -22.14 4.62
N ILE A 65 4.00 -21.26 3.72
CA ILE A 65 2.58 -20.92 3.57
C ILE A 65 1.97 -21.84 2.52
N LYS A 66 0.91 -22.56 2.91
CA LYS A 66 0.19 -23.49 2.03
C LYS A 66 -1.31 -23.31 2.22
N ALA A 67 -2.06 -23.57 1.15
CA ALA A 67 -3.50 -23.76 1.27
C ALA A 67 -3.76 -25.24 1.59
N LEU A 68 -4.50 -25.51 2.67
CA LEU A 68 -4.74 -26.83 3.22
C LEU A 68 -6.19 -27.23 2.97
N THR A 69 -6.39 -28.23 2.13
CA THR A 69 -7.71 -28.76 1.80
C THR A 69 -8.30 -29.60 2.94
N PRO A 70 -9.62 -29.89 2.92
CA PRO A 70 -10.25 -30.74 3.93
C PRO A 70 -9.62 -32.15 4.04
N ASP A 71 -9.16 -32.71 2.91
CA ASP A 71 -8.45 -33.98 2.79
C ASP A 71 -6.93 -33.88 3.08
N LYS A 72 -6.48 -32.76 3.65
CA LYS A 72 -5.10 -32.50 4.10
C LYS A 72 -4.06 -32.42 2.99
N VAL A 73 -4.48 -32.24 1.75
CA VAL A 73 -3.58 -31.92 0.63
C VAL A 73 -3.10 -30.47 0.78
N LYS A 74 -1.80 -30.26 0.59
CA LYS A 74 -1.14 -28.95 0.70
C LYS A 74 -0.91 -28.39 -0.69
N TRP A 75 -1.55 -27.27 -0.99
CA TRP A 75 -1.36 -26.51 -2.22
C TRP A 75 -0.34 -25.41 -1.98
N ASP A 76 0.51 -25.18 -2.98
CA ASP A 76 1.50 -24.10 -2.92
C ASP A 76 0.80 -22.74 -2.90
N VAL A 77 1.30 -21.81 -2.08
CA VAL A 77 0.88 -20.41 -2.11
C VAL A 77 2.06 -19.57 -2.59
N LYS A 78 1.88 -18.90 -3.73
CA LYS A 78 2.96 -18.22 -4.45
C LYS A 78 2.52 -16.87 -5.00
N GLY A 79 3.49 -15.97 -5.19
CA GLY A 79 3.34 -14.80 -6.06
C GLY A 79 3.51 -15.21 -7.51
N VAL A 80 2.48 -15.03 -8.34
CA VAL A 80 2.42 -15.63 -9.69
C VAL A 80 2.55 -14.61 -10.83
N SER A 81 2.29 -13.33 -10.56
CA SER A 81 2.36 -12.27 -11.56
C SER A 81 2.35 -10.90 -10.88
N GLN A 82 2.85 -9.87 -11.55
CA GLN A 82 2.92 -8.50 -11.03
C GLN A 82 2.15 -7.52 -11.93
N SER A 83 1.37 -6.64 -11.30
CA SER A 83 0.66 -5.52 -11.91
C SER A 83 1.05 -4.24 -11.16
N GLY A 84 1.88 -3.39 -11.78
CA GLY A 84 2.44 -2.22 -11.12
C GLY A 84 3.19 -2.63 -9.86
N ASN A 85 2.79 -2.09 -8.71
CA ASN A 85 3.37 -2.42 -7.41
C ASN A 85 2.61 -3.52 -6.62
N ILE A 86 1.71 -4.25 -7.28
CA ILE A 86 0.93 -5.34 -6.69
C ILE A 86 1.37 -6.68 -7.29
N ILE A 87 1.58 -7.67 -6.43
CA ILE A 87 1.84 -9.06 -6.82
C ILE A 87 0.57 -9.87 -6.55
N HIS A 88 0.08 -10.57 -7.55
CA HIS A 88 -1.01 -11.52 -7.39
C HIS A 88 -0.52 -12.76 -6.66
N ILE A 89 -1.12 -13.05 -5.51
CA ILE A 89 -0.89 -14.27 -4.75
C ILE A 89 -2.00 -15.26 -5.05
N LYS A 90 -1.61 -16.50 -5.35
CA LYS A 90 -2.53 -17.60 -5.64
C LYS A 90 -2.16 -18.85 -4.87
N ALA A 91 -3.16 -19.66 -4.52
CA ALA A 91 -2.96 -21.07 -4.25
C ALA A 91 -2.92 -21.83 -5.57
N ILE A 92 -2.04 -22.82 -5.69
CA ILE A 92 -1.83 -23.63 -6.88
C ILE A 92 -2.17 -25.08 -6.56
N SER A 93 -3.22 -25.62 -7.20
CA SER A 93 -3.60 -27.02 -7.02
C SER A 93 -2.56 -27.96 -7.64
N PRO A 94 -2.55 -29.26 -7.30
CA PRO A 94 -1.67 -30.25 -7.95
C PRO A 94 -1.87 -30.35 -9.47
N ALA A 95 -3.05 -29.96 -9.98
CA ALA A 95 -3.34 -29.88 -11.41
C ALA A 95 -2.82 -28.58 -12.08
N GLY A 96 -2.23 -27.66 -11.31
CA GLY A 96 -1.68 -26.39 -11.81
C GLY A 96 -2.71 -25.25 -11.89
N GLU A 97 -3.90 -25.41 -11.33
CA GLU A 97 -4.94 -24.36 -11.35
C GLU A 97 -4.70 -23.29 -10.28
N PHE A 98 -5.01 -22.03 -10.61
CA PHE A 98 -4.80 -20.88 -9.74
C PHE A 98 -6.07 -20.42 -9.02
N TYR A 99 -5.99 -20.36 -7.69
CA TYR A 99 -7.09 -19.92 -6.83
C TYR A 99 -6.73 -18.62 -6.10
N GLY A 100 -7.66 -17.67 -6.07
CA GLY A 100 -7.48 -16.41 -5.34
C GLY A 100 -7.43 -16.63 -3.83
N ILE A 101 -6.57 -15.88 -3.14
CA ILE A 101 -6.52 -15.85 -1.68
C ILE A 101 -7.29 -14.63 -1.18
N LYS A 102 -8.23 -14.87 -0.27
CA LYS A 102 -9.06 -13.84 0.38
C LYS A 102 -8.83 -13.85 1.88
N ALA A 103 -8.79 -12.68 2.49
CA ALA A 103 -9.06 -12.53 3.91
C ALA A 103 -10.56 -12.25 4.07
N ILE A 104 -11.16 -12.80 5.13
CA ILE A 104 -12.60 -12.72 5.37
C ILE A 104 -12.79 -12.22 6.80
N SER A 105 -13.49 -11.09 6.97
CA SER A 105 -13.81 -10.56 8.29
C SER A 105 -14.89 -11.41 8.97
N PRO A 106 -15.07 -11.30 10.30
CA PRO A 106 -16.17 -11.97 11.00
C PRO A 106 -17.56 -11.63 10.43
N GLU A 107 -17.73 -10.43 9.89
CA GLU A 107 -18.95 -9.95 9.23
C GLU A 107 -19.06 -10.39 7.76
N GLY A 108 -18.08 -11.16 7.26
CA GLY A 108 -18.05 -11.68 5.89
C GLY A 108 -17.48 -10.71 4.85
N LYS A 109 -16.93 -9.55 5.25
CA LYS A 109 -16.27 -8.63 4.31
C LYS A 109 -15.02 -9.30 3.74
N LEU A 110 -14.88 -9.24 2.42
CA LEU A 110 -13.80 -9.91 1.70
C LEU A 110 -12.72 -8.92 1.29
N HIS A 111 -11.46 -9.23 1.63
CA HIS A 111 -10.27 -8.50 1.19
C HIS A 111 -9.39 -9.39 0.31
N ASP A 112 -8.78 -8.79 -0.71
CA ASP A 112 -7.81 -9.48 -1.55
C ASP A 112 -6.46 -9.58 -0.83
N VAL A 113 -5.88 -10.78 -0.76
CA VAL A 113 -4.50 -10.95 -0.29
C VAL A 113 -3.55 -10.82 -1.47
N LYS A 114 -2.65 -9.84 -1.37
CA LYS A 114 -1.71 -9.47 -2.43
C LYS A 114 -0.31 -9.26 -1.86
N GLY A 115 0.70 -9.39 -2.72
CA GLY A 115 2.00 -8.81 -2.47
C GLY A 115 1.98 -7.31 -2.78
N VAL A 116 2.70 -6.52 -2.01
CA VAL A 116 2.79 -5.07 -2.15
C VAL A 116 4.25 -4.65 -2.14
N LYS A 117 4.64 -3.92 -3.18
CA LYS A 117 5.90 -3.18 -3.25
C LYS A 117 5.65 -1.69 -3.08
N PHE A 118 6.60 -1.01 -2.46
CA PHE A 118 6.63 0.44 -2.37
C PHE A 118 7.81 1.05 -3.12
N ASN A 119 8.85 0.25 -3.33
CA ASN A 119 10.07 0.63 -4.03
C ASN A 119 10.18 -0.16 -5.36
N GLU A 120 10.92 0.42 -6.31
CA GLU A 120 11.19 -0.20 -7.61
C GLU A 120 12.40 -1.15 -7.55
N ASN A 121 13.10 -1.19 -6.41
CA ASN A 121 14.22 -2.09 -6.18
C ASN A 121 13.76 -3.55 -6.13
N GLU A 122 14.67 -4.45 -6.53
CA GLU A 122 14.46 -5.90 -6.43
C GLU A 122 14.24 -6.32 -4.98
N ILE A 123 15.14 -5.95 -4.07
CA ILE A 123 14.95 -6.16 -2.64
C ILE A 123 14.13 -5.00 -2.07
N GLU A 124 12.95 -5.32 -1.54
CA GLU A 124 12.10 -4.37 -0.82
C GLU A 124 12.70 -4.02 0.55
N THR A 125 13.13 -5.06 1.28
CA THR A 125 13.80 -4.95 2.58
C THR A 125 14.50 -6.26 2.96
N LYS A 126 15.25 -6.24 4.08
CA LYS A 126 15.76 -7.45 4.73
C LYS A 126 15.10 -7.59 6.10
N LEU A 127 14.48 -8.74 6.36
CA LEU A 127 13.85 -9.06 7.65
C LEU A 127 14.60 -10.23 8.29
N ASN A 128 15.28 -9.98 9.41
CA ASN A 128 16.03 -11.00 10.15
C ASN A 128 17.01 -11.80 9.25
N GLY A 129 17.70 -11.10 8.36
CA GLY A 129 18.63 -11.69 7.40
C GLY A 129 18.01 -12.26 6.12
N VAL A 130 16.68 -12.33 6.03
CA VAL A 130 15.95 -12.83 4.85
C VAL A 130 15.64 -11.70 3.88
N GLU A 131 15.99 -11.87 2.61
CA GLU A 131 15.71 -10.89 1.54
C GLU A 131 14.26 -10.97 1.08
N ILE A 132 13.56 -9.84 1.20
CA ILE A 132 12.14 -9.72 0.93
C ILE A 132 11.93 -9.03 -0.41
N TRP A 133 11.16 -9.67 -1.30
CA TRP A 133 10.76 -9.08 -2.57
C TRP A 133 9.54 -8.17 -2.44
N ALA A 134 8.57 -8.56 -1.59
CA ALA A 134 7.36 -7.78 -1.35
C ALA A 134 6.72 -8.12 0.01
N HIS A 135 5.96 -7.17 0.55
CA HIS A 135 5.11 -7.40 1.73
C HIS A 135 3.84 -8.15 1.35
N VAL A 136 3.27 -8.97 2.24
CA VAL A 136 1.95 -9.58 2.01
C VAL A 136 0.89 -8.87 2.85
N LYS A 137 -0.17 -8.39 2.19
CA LYS A 137 -1.21 -7.56 2.78
C LYS A 137 -2.58 -7.98 2.31
N ALA A 138 -3.58 -7.80 3.17
CA ALA A 138 -4.98 -7.84 2.77
C ALA A 138 -5.46 -6.41 2.46
N LEU A 139 -6.03 -6.24 1.27
CA LEU A 139 -6.45 -4.95 0.72
C LEU A 139 -7.93 -4.98 0.33
N PRO A 140 -8.65 -3.85 0.39
CA PRO A 140 -9.98 -3.73 -0.17
C PRO A 140 -10.03 -4.23 -1.62
N GLN A 141 -11.17 -4.77 -2.02
CA GLN A 141 -11.32 -5.23 -3.39
C GLN A 141 -11.34 -4.05 -4.35
N ALA A 142 -10.60 -4.22 -5.43
CA ALA A 142 -10.61 -3.28 -6.53
C ALA A 142 -11.54 -3.82 -7.64
N TYR A 143 -12.48 -3.00 -8.07
CA TYR A 143 -13.38 -3.34 -9.16
C TYR A 143 -12.75 -2.95 -10.49
N SER A 144 -12.59 -3.92 -11.38
CA SER A 144 -12.02 -3.76 -12.72
C SER A 144 -13.03 -3.10 -13.65
N GLN A 145 -12.94 -1.78 -13.83
CA GLN A 145 -13.78 -1.06 -14.80
C GLN A 145 -13.03 0.03 -15.60
N ASN A 146 -11.71 0.22 -15.42
CA ASN A 146 -11.03 1.36 -16.02
C ASN A 146 -9.79 1.00 -16.84
N SER A 147 -9.80 1.44 -18.11
CA SER A 147 -8.61 1.59 -18.96
C SER A 147 -7.85 2.90 -18.69
N ASP A 148 -8.34 3.72 -17.76
CA ASP A 148 -7.77 5.04 -17.46
C ASP A 148 -6.47 4.93 -16.68
N PHE A 149 -5.37 5.38 -17.30
CA PHE A 149 -4.02 5.28 -16.74
C PHE A 149 -3.69 6.34 -15.69
N VAL A 150 -4.38 7.50 -15.70
CA VAL A 150 -4.01 8.67 -14.89
C VAL A 150 -5.26 9.32 -14.28
N TRP A 151 -5.30 9.38 -12.95
CA TRP A 151 -6.41 9.93 -12.17
C TRP A 151 -6.04 11.30 -11.60
N ASN A 152 -7.02 12.21 -11.52
CA ASN A 152 -6.85 13.52 -10.90
C ASN A 152 -6.74 13.37 -9.39
N VAL A 153 -5.85 14.13 -8.75
CA VAL A 153 -5.81 14.24 -7.28
C VAL A 153 -6.38 15.58 -6.88
N LYS A 154 -7.41 15.55 -6.03
CA LYS A 154 -8.15 16.74 -5.60
C LYS A 154 -8.47 16.67 -4.11
N ALA A 155 -8.51 17.83 -3.46
CA ALA A 155 -9.18 17.95 -2.17
C ALA A 155 -10.69 18.08 -2.39
N VAL A 156 -11.48 17.59 -1.46
CA VAL A 156 -12.94 17.68 -1.46
C VAL A 156 -13.35 18.41 -0.20
N ASP A 157 -13.94 19.59 -0.36
CA ASP A 157 -14.45 20.38 0.75
C ASP A 157 -15.74 19.75 1.34
N PRO A 158 -16.27 20.25 2.47
CA PRO A 158 -17.50 19.74 3.08
C PRO A 158 -18.75 19.89 2.20
N ASN A 159 -18.74 20.78 1.22
CA ASN A 159 -19.83 21.01 0.27
C ASN A 159 -19.70 20.13 -0.99
N GLY A 160 -18.64 19.32 -1.10
CA GLY A 160 -18.37 18.49 -2.27
C GLY A 160 -17.63 19.21 -3.40
N GLN A 161 -17.17 20.45 -3.20
CA GLN A 161 -16.36 21.16 -4.18
C GLN A 161 -14.98 20.54 -4.29
N PHE A 162 -14.55 20.37 -5.54
CA PHE A 162 -13.22 19.85 -5.86
C PHE A 162 -12.18 20.96 -5.97
N ILE A 163 -11.11 20.82 -5.20
CA ILE A 163 -9.99 21.77 -5.14
C ILE A 163 -8.74 21.07 -5.68
N ASP A 164 -8.01 21.74 -6.57
CA ASP A 164 -6.86 21.16 -7.25
C ASP A 164 -5.69 20.92 -6.28
N VAL A 165 -5.11 19.71 -6.28
CA VAL A 165 -3.88 19.43 -5.52
C VAL A 165 -2.69 19.45 -6.47
N LYS A 166 -1.67 20.23 -6.12
CA LYS A 166 -0.47 20.47 -6.93
C LYS A 166 0.80 20.33 -6.09
N ALA A 167 1.91 20.06 -6.77
CA ALA A 167 3.24 20.23 -6.21
C ALA A 167 3.75 21.63 -6.54
N ILE A 168 4.42 22.29 -5.60
CA ILE A 168 4.93 23.66 -5.75
C ILE A 168 6.41 23.69 -5.34
N ASP A 169 7.26 24.26 -6.19
CA ASP A 169 8.67 24.50 -5.87
C ASP A 169 8.89 25.79 -5.06
N ASP A 170 10.13 26.08 -4.71
CA ASP A 170 10.52 27.28 -3.95
C ASP A 170 10.42 28.58 -4.76
N LYS A 171 10.40 28.50 -6.09
CA LYS A 171 10.25 29.62 -7.04
C LYS A 171 8.79 29.88 -7.42
N GLY A 172 7.85 29.09 -6.91
CA GLY A 172 6.42 29.19 -7.20
C GLY A 172 5.97 28.45 -8.46
N GLY A 173 6.81 27.61 -9.07
CA GLY A 173 6.41 26.70 -10.14
C GLY A 173 5.37 25.70 -9.65
N ILE A 174 4.29 25.50 -10.43
CA ILE A 174 3.15 24.67 -10.06
C ILE A 174 3.07 23.46 -11.00
N TYR A 175 3.02 22.27 -10.40
CA TYR A 175 3.12 21.01 -11.12
C TYR A 175 1.95 20.07 -10.81
N PRO A 176 1.46 19.29 -11.81
CA PRO A 176 0.39 18.34 -11.59
C PRO A 176 0.75 17.25 -10.57
N VAL A 177 -0.23 16.86 -9.75
CA VAL A 177 -0.19 15.64 -8.93
C VAL A 177 -1.26 14.69 -9.45
N LYS A 178 -0.89 13.44 -9.70
CA LYS A 178 -1.78 12.41 -10.25
C LYS A 178 -1.61 11.08 -9.52
N ALA A 179 -2.67 10.27 -9.53
CA ALA A 179 -2.58 8.86 -9.19
C ALA A 179 -2.49 8.03 -10.48
N LEU A 180 -1.68 6.97 -10.48
CA LEU A 180 -1.35 6.19 -11.67
C LEU A 180 -1.88 4.76 -11.55
N VAL A 181 -2.62 4.34 -12.57
CA VAL A 181 -3.05 2.96 -12.77
C VAL A 181 -2.00 2.28 -13.64
N GLU A 182 -1.17 1.45 -13.02
CA GLU A 182 -0.04 0.79 -13.68
C GLU A 182 -0.37 -0.69 -13.91
N ASN A 183 -0.32 -1.14 -15.16
CA ASN A 183 -0.57 -2.53 -15.56
C ASN A 183 -1.88 -3.10 -14.98
N GLY A 184 -2.94 -2.29 -14.98
CA GLY A 184 -4.27 -2.68 -14.47
C GLY A 184 -4.39 -2.79 -12.95
N ASN A 185 -3.38 -2.37 -12.19
CA ASN A 185 -3.48 -2.34 -10.73
C ASN A 185 -4.47 -1.27 -10.28
N LEU A 186 -5.50 -1.71 -9.57
CA LEU A 186 -6.51 -0.86 -8.95
C LEU A 186 -6.59 -1.06 -7.42
N HIS A 187 -5.73 -1.86 -6.81
CA HIS A 187 -5.72 -2.08 -5.36
C HIS A 187 -4.95 -0.99 -4.61
N LEU A 188 -3.88 -0.49 -5.23
CA LEU A 188 -3.00 0.48 -4.60
C LEU A 188 -2.29 1.34 -5.64
N LEU A 189 -2.78 2.55 -5.90
CA LEU A 189 -2.22 3.41 -6.94
C LEU A 189 -1.04 4.22 -6.43
N ASN A 190 -0.02 4.37 -7.29
CA ASN A 190 1.07 5.31 -7.05
C ASN A 190 0.58 6.75 -7.19
N VAL A 191 0.92 7.62 -6.23
CA VAL A 191 0.64 9.06 -6.31
C VAL A 191 1.96 9.80 -6.53
N LYS A 192 2.04 10.55 -7.62
CA LYS A 192 3.28 11.16 -8.10
C LYS A 192 3.06 12.63 -8.51
N ALA A 193 4.12 13.42 -8.43
CA ALA A 193 4.17 14.78 -8.97
C ALA A 193 4.89 14.80 -10.32
N PHE A 194 4.36 15.53 -11.29
CA PHE A 194 4.89 15.63 -12.66
C PHE A 194 5.64 16.95 -12.81
N VAL A 195 6.92 16.96 -12.46
CA VAL A 195 7.75 18.16 -12.43
C VAL A 195 8.63 18.18 -13.68
N SER A 196 8.31 19.07 -14.62
CA SER A 196 8.96 19.15 -15.93
C SER A 196 8.91 17.79 -16.67
N ASN A 197 10.05 17.14 -16.90
CA ASN A 197 10.16 15.83 -17.54
C ASN A 197 10.35 14.67 -16.54
N LYS A 198 10.11 14.90 -15.25
CA LYS A 198 10.34 13.93 -14.16
C LYS A 198 9.05 13.59 -13.42
N ILE A 199 8.95 12.34 -12.98
CA ILE A 199 7.84 11.82 -12.17
C ILE A 199 8.37 11.55 -10.76
N LEU A 200 8.03 12.42 -9.81
CA LEU A 200 8.59 12.41 -8.47
C LEU A 200 7.67 11.67 -7.49
N PRO A 201 8.22 10.82 -6.60
CA PRO A 201 7.45 10.20 -5.54
C PRO A 201 6.96 11.24 -4.53
N ILE A 202 5.72 11.08 -4.06
CA ILE A 202 5.18 11.86 -2.96
C ILE A 202 5.16 11.00 -1.70
N LYS A 203 5.69 11.54 -0.60
CA LYS A 203 5.87 10.84 0.68
C LYS A 203 5.45 11.72 1.85
N VAL A 204 5.13 11.09 2.97
CA VAL A 204 5.09 11.75 4.28
C VAL A 204 6.51 11.70 4.85
N LEU A 205 7.09 12.85 5.15
CA LEU A 205 8.40 12.93 5.76
C LEU A 205 8.31 12.61 7.25
N ASP A 206 9.36 12.00 7.79
CA ASP A 206 9.52 11.81 9.23
C ASP A 206 9.86 13.14 9.92
N GLY A 207 9.29 13.41 11.09
CA GLY A 207 9.47 14.68 11.81
C GLY A 207 8.55 14.89 13.01
N SER A 208 8.90 15.85 13.86
CA SER A 208 8.24 16.16 15.14
C SER A 208 7.03 17.09 15.04
N ASN A 209 6.61 17.46 13.82
CA ASN A 209 5.47 18.35 13.62
C ASN A 209 4.17 17.67 14.07
N SER A 210 3.22 18.47 14.57
CA SER A 210 1.86 18.01 14.89
C SER A 210 1.17 17.34 13.70
N TYR A 211 1.49 17.79 12.48
CA TYR A 211 1.08 17.17 11.23
C TYR A 211 2.29 16.81 10.35
N GLY A 212 2.28 15.58 9.82
CA GLY A 212 3.36 15.05 8.98
C GLY A 212 3.48 15.81 7.65
N PRO A 213 4.65 16.34 7.28
CA PRO A 213 4.84 17.04 6.02
C PRO A 213 4.65 16.10 4.82
N VAL A 214 3.80 16.47 3.87
CA VAL A 214 3.64 15.76 2.59
C VAL A 214 4.42 16.51 1.50
N LYS A 215 5.38 15.82 0.88
CA LYS A 215 6.29 16.41 -0.09
C LYS A 215 6.53 15.49 -1.29
N ALA A 216 6.73 16.07 -2.47
CA ALA A 216 7.40 15.35 -3.55
C ALA A 216 8.92 15.47 -3.38
N ILE A 217 9.65 14.42 -3.74
CA ILE A 217 11.10 14.33 -3.55
C ILE A 217 11.77 14.23 -4.93
N GLY A 218 12.59 15.23 -5.26
CA GLY A 218 13.44 15.25 -6.44
C GLY A 218 14.63 14.31 -6.35
N GLU A 219 15.27 14.04 -7.48
CA GLU A 219 16.40 13.10 -7.59
C GLU A 219 17.62 13.45 -6.73
N ILE A 220 17.82 14.74 -6.41
CA ILE A 220 18.92 15.21 -5.54
C ILE A 220 18.42 15.60 -4.14
N GLY A 221 17.23 15.15 -3.75
CA GLY A 221 16.62 15.48 -2.45
C GLY A 221 15.87 16.82 -2.40
N THR A 222 15.76 17.55 -3.52
CA THR A 222 14.94 18.76 -3.59
C THR A 222 13.49 18.46 -3.21
N LEU A 223 12.89 19.28 -2.34
CA LEU A 223 11.54 19.07 -1.85
C LEU A 223 10.54 20.02 -2.51
N TYR A 224 9.41 19.46 -2.94
CA TYR A 224 8.28 20.22 -3.48
C TYR A 224 7.12 20.14 -2.49
N ASN A 225 6.53 21.28 -2.19
CA ASN A 225 5.35 21.38 -1.33
C ASN A 225 4.15 20.75 -2.03
N ILE A 226 3.40 19.89 -1.35
CA ILE A 226 2.07 19.50 -1.82
C ILE A 226 1.05 20.44 -1.19
N LYS A 227 0.25 21.10 -2.03
CA LYS A 227 -0.75 22.09 -1.63
C LYS A 227 -2.05 21.87 -2.38
N ALA A 228 -3.17 22.27 -1.78
CA ALA A 228 -4.42 22.42 -2.50
C ALA A 228 -4.61 23.90 -2.88
N ILE A 229 -5.07 24.16 -4.10
CA ILE A 229 -5.23 25.51 -4.66
C ILE A 229 -6.68 25.67 -5.07
N THR A 230 -7.35 26.60 -4.40
CA THR A 230 -8.75 26.98 -4.63
C THR A 230 -8.88 27.86 -5.88
N ASP A 231 -10.12 28.02 -6.36
CA ASP A 231 -10.40 28.84 -7.56
C ASP A 231 -10.02 30.32 -7.35
N ASP A 232 -10.15 30.84 -6.12
CA ASP A 232 -9.71 32.18 -5.71
C ASP A 232 -8.20 32.26 -5.35
N LYS A 233 -7.44 31.22 -5.72
CA LYS A 233 -5.98 31.10 -5.56
C LYS A 233 -5.48 31.07 -4.12
N LYS A 234 -6.34 30.83 -3.12
CA LYS A 234 -5.87 30.50 -1.77
C LYS A 234 -5.16 29.15 -1.78
N ILE A 235 -4.03 29.11 -1.08
CA ILE A 235 -3.18 27.92 -0.96
C ILE A 235 -3.42 27.29 0.41
N LEU A 236 -3.84 26.02 0.40
CA LEU A 236 -4.06 25.22 1.60
C LEU A 236 -2.93 24.21 1.78
N ASP A 237 -2.54 24.00 3.04
CA ASP A 237 -1.54 23.00 3.40
C ASP A 237 -2.11 21.60 3.24
N VAL A 238 -1.37 20.70 2.58
CA VAL A 238 -1.69 19.26 2.55
C VAL A 238 -0.73 18.52 3.49
N LYS A 239 -1.27 17.82 4.49
CA LYS A 239 -0.50 17.16 5.55
C LYS A 239 -1.09 15.80 5.91
N ALA A 240 -0.28 14.98 6.59
CA ALA A 240 -0.78 13.84 7.34
C ALA A 240 -1.30 14.30 8.71
N THR A 241 -2.59 14.13 8.97
CA THR A 241 -3.28 14.76 10.12
C THR A 241 -3.62 13.83 11.25
N SER A 242 -3.74 12.53 10.98
CA SER A 242 -3.98 11.49 11.99
C SER A 242 -3.48 10.14 11.49
N GLN A 243 -3.38 9.17 12.39
CA GLN A 243 -2.90 7.82 12.11
C GLN A 243 -3.81 6.77 12.75
N GLU A 244 -4.18 5.76 11.97
CA GLU A 244 -4.98 4.61 12.37
C GLU A 244 -4.26 3.34 11.91
N GLY A 245 -3.58 2.65 12.83
CA GLY A 245 -2.67 1.57 12.47
C GLY A 245 -1.56 2.08 11.55
N HIS A 246 -1.41 1.44 10.38
CA HIS A 246 -0.41 1.81 9.36
C HIS A 246 -0.91 2.89 8.38
N ILE A 247 -2.14 3.39 8.54
CA ILE A 247 -2.74 4.37 7.64
C ILE A 247 -2.68 5.76 8.24
N LEU A 248 -2.11 6.71 7.49
CA LEU A 248 -2.13 8.13 7.80
C LEU A 248 -3.18 8.82 6.94
N ASN A 249 -4.07 9.57 7.58
CA ASN A 249 -5.05 10.39 6.89
C ASN A 249 -4.37 11.62 6.29
N ILE A 250 -4.54 11.81 4.97
CA ILE A 250 -4.02 12.97 4.26
C ILE A 250 -5.16 13.94 4.01
N LYS A 251 -4.99 15.18 4.47
CA LYS A 251 -6.00 16.23 4.38
C LYS A 251 -5.39 17.54 3.89
N ALA A 252 -6.19 18.31 3.17
CA ALA A 252 -5.93 19.74 3.05
C ALA A 252 -6.49 20.46 4.28
N ILE A 253 -5.79 21.50 4.74
CA ILE A 253 -6.13 22.26 5.96
C ILE A 253 -6.52 23.68 5.54
N ALA A 254 -7.78 24.04 5.78
CA ALA A 254 -8.30 25.37 5.53
C ALA A 254 -7.84 26.38 6.59
N ALA A 255 -8.00 27.67 6.30
CA ALA A 255 -7.55 28.75 7.19
C ALA A 255 -8.28 28.78 8.54
N ASP A 256 -9.51 28.27 8.59
CA ASP A 256 -10.33 28.09 9.79
C ASP A 256 -9.97 26.82 10.59
N GLY A 257 -9.00 26.02 10.10
CA GLY A 257 -8.60 24.74 10.68
C GLY A 257 -9.41 23.53 10.19
N SER A 258 -10.39 23.72 9.32
CA SER A 258 -11.20 22.62 8.78
C SER A 258 -10.36 21.67 7.89
N PHE A 259 -10.66 20.38 7.94
CA PHE A 259 -9.97 19.36 7.14
C PHE A 259 -10.77 18.91 5.93
N TYR A 260 -10.15 18.96 4.75
CA TYR A 260 -10.74 18.52 3.50
C TYR A 260 -10.09 17.20 3.06
N GLY A 261 -10.90 16.21 2.69
CA GLY A 261 -10.40 14.91 2.26
C GLY A 261 -9.64 15.01 0.94
N ILE A 262 -8.52 14.30 0.78
CA ILE A 262 -7.84 14.21 -0.52
C ILE A 262 -8.26 12.92 -1.21
N LYS A 263 -8.70 13.02 -2.47
CA LYS A 263 -9.15 11.88 -3.27
C LYS A 263 -8.42 11.82 -4.61
N ALA A 264 -8.15 10.60 -5.06
CA ALA A 264 -7.87 10.32 -6.47
C ALA A 264 -9.20 10.07 -7.17
N ILE A 265 -9.41 10.68 -8.33
CA ILE A 265 -10.68 10.66 -9.07
C ILE A 265 -10.37 10.23 -10.51
N SER A 266 -10.94 9.10 -10.92
CA SER A 266 -10.84 8.62 -12.30
C SER A 266 -11.59 9.55 -13.26
N PRO A 267 -11.27 9.52 -14.56
CA PRO A 267 -12.11 10.15 -15.59
C PRO A 267 -13.57 9.69 -15.55
N SER A 268 -13.83 8.43 -15.20
CA SER A 268 -15.20 7.91 -15.01
C SER A 268 -15.88 8.30 -13.68
N GLY A 269 -15.22 9.06 -12.81
CA GLY A 269 -15.76 9.53 -11.53
C GLY A 269 -15.59 8.57 -10.34
N GLN A 270 -14.91 7.44 -10.52
CA GLN A 270 -14.52 6.55 -9.42
C GLN A 270 -13.56 7.28 -8.48
N MET A 271 -13.78 7.17 -7.17
CA MET A 271 -12.99 7.89 -6.17
C MET A 271 -12.27 6.96 -5.21
N TYR A 272 -10.97 7.18 -5.05
CA TYR A 272 -10.11 6.53 -4.06
C TYR A 272 -9.67 7.54 -3.02
N ASP A 273 -9.45 7.08 -1.79
CA ASP A 273 -8.84 7.93 -0.76
C ASP A 273 -7.34 8.01 -0.97
N ILE A 274 -6.78 9.21 -0.81
CA ILE A 274 -5.33 9.37 -0.70
C ILE A 274 -4.92 9.21 0.76
N LYS A 275 -4.07 8.23 1.02
CA LYS A 275 -3.55 7.92 2.36
C LYS A 275 -2.02 7.86 2.34
N GLY A 276 -1.41 8.09 3.49
CA GLY A 276 -0.05 7.63 3.76
C GLY A 276 -0.09 6.20 4.27
N ILE A 277 0.76 5.33 3.74
CA ILE A 277 0.94 3.96 4.24
C ILE A 277 2.33 3.85 4.85
N GLU A 278 2.35 3.63 6.15
CA GLU A 278 3.57 3.33 6.92
C GLU A 278 3.96 1.86 6.72
N THR A 279 5.26 1.62 6.64
CA THR A 279 5.85 0.29 6.65
C THR A 279 6.54 0.06 7.98
N GLU A 280 6.72 -1.19 8.37
CA GLU A 280 7.41 -1.53 9.63
C GLU A 280 8.88 -1.10 9.59
N GLU A 281 9.44 -1.01 8.39
CA GLU A 281 10.84 -0.72 8.14
C GLU A 281 11.05 0.78 7.86
N ALA A 282 12.09 1.36 8.47
CA ALA A 282 12.46 2.76 8.24
C ALA A 282 12.98 2.95 6.81
N ILE A 283 12.49 3.99 6.13
CA ILE A 283 12.81 4.26 4.73
C ILE A 283 13.56 5.58 4.63
N THR A 284 14.59 5.60 3.79
CA THR A 284 15.28 6.83 3.41
C THR A 284 15.28 6.95 1.89
N ILE A 285 14.91 8.11 1.37
CA ILE A 285 14.96 8.42 -0.07
C ILE A 285 15.80 9.69 -0.24
N GLN A 286 16.89 9.59 -1.00
CA GLN A 286 17.82 10.72 -1.22
C GLN A 286 18.28 11.37 0.09
N GLY A 287 18.60 10.56 1.11
CA GLY A 287 19.02 11.03 2.44
C GLY A 287 17.89 11.53 3.34
N ILE A 288 16.63 11.53 2.87
CA ILE A 288 15.47 12.03 3.61
C ILE A 288 14.74 10.86 4.26
N LYS A 289 14.54 10.93 5.58
CA LYS A 289 13.75 9.96 6.33
C LYS A 289 12.27 10.08 5.98
N ILE A 290 11.67 8.95 5.64
CA ILE A 290 10.28 8.85 5.20
C ILE A 290 9.48 8.11 6.27
N LYS A 291 8.37 8.71 6.68
CA LYS A 291 7.40 8.07 7.58
C LYS A 291 6.44 7.16 6.81
N ALA A 292 5.95 7.62 5.67
CA ALA A 292 4.94 6.87 4.91
C ALA A 292 4.97 7.13 3.41
N HIS A 293 4.52 6.14 2.65
CA HIS A 293 4.30 6.26 1.21
C HIS A 293 2.90 6.80 0.91
N ILE A 294 2.79 7.83 0.06
CA ILE A 294 1.47 8.29 -0.40
C ILE A 294 0.95 7.35 -1.48
N LYS A 295 -0.26 6.83 -1.28
CA LYS A 295 -0.96 5.94 -2.21
C LYS A 295 -2.44 6.31 -2.31
N ALA A 296 -3.07 5.98 -3.44
CA ALA A 296 -4.52 5.98 -3.54
C ALA A 296 -5.05 4.56 -3.32
N ILE A 297 -6.06 4.41 -2.46
CA ILE A 297 -6.68 3.12 -2.13
C ILE A 297 -8.20 3.17 -2.27
N PRO A 298 -8.85 2.04 -2.60
CA PRO A 298 -10.32 1.97 -2.63
C PRO A 298 -10.91 2.43 -1.29
N GLN A 299 -12.06 3.11 -1.39
CA GLN A 299 -12.85 3.47 -0.21
C GLN A 299 -13.47 2.21 0.40
N GLU A 300 -13.73 2.25 1.71
CA GLU A 300 -14.37 1.18 2.47
C GLU A 300 -15.73 1.57 3.02
#